data_AF-A0A1L5KI47-F1
#
_entry.id   AF-A0A1L5KI47-F1
#
_cell.length_a   1.000
_cell.length_b   1.000
_cell.length_c   1.000
_cell.angle_alpha   90.00
_cell.angle_beta   90.00
_cell.angle_gamma   90.00
#
_symmetry.space_group_name_H-M   'P 1'
#
loop_
_entity.id
_entity.type
_entity.pdbx_description
1 polymer ?
#
loop_
_entity_poly.entity_id
_entity_poly.type
_entity_poly.pdbx_seq_one_letter_code
_entity_poly.pdbx_strand_id
1 'polypeptide(L)' 'GQAATTALNAANEVSVAAFLNSEIRFTDIAAVNQAVLDSMALNEPQSIDEVVAIDAEARVAAQRQLR' A
#
# COMPACT_ATOMS: atom_id res chain seq x y z
N GLY A 1 -11.26 7.43 4.35
CA GLY A 1 -11.17 7.06 5.77
C GLY A 1 -9.75 6.82 6.20
N GLN A 2 -9.49 6.69 7.49
CA GLN A 2 -8.14 6.49 8.05
C GLN A 2 -7.50 5.17 7.58
N ALA A 3 -8.33 4.16 7.33
CA ALA A 3 -7.89 2.90 6.72
C ALA A 3 -7.26 3.11 5.34
N ALA A 4 -7.93 3.87 4.47
CA ALA A 4 -7.45 4.14 3.12
C ALA A 4 -6.18 4.99 3.10
N THR A 5 -6.06 5.98 3.99
CA THR A 5 -4.84 6.78 4.09
C THR A 5 -3.66 5.97 4.61
N THR A 6 -3.89 5.06 5.56
CA THR A 6 -2.87 4.12 6.08
C THR A 6 -2.41 3.16 4.99
N ALA A 7 -3.36 2.50 4.30
CA ALA A 7 -3.04 1.57 3.21
C ALA A 7 -2.31 2.26 2.05
N LEU A 8 -2.73 3.47 1.68
CA LEU A 8 -2.06 4.26 0.64
C LEU A 8 -0.62 4.62 1.02
N ASN A 9 -0.38 5.03 2.27
CA ASN A 9 0.98 5.37 2.72
C ASN A 9 1.90 4.13 2.66
N ALA A 10 1.41 3.00 3.18
CA ALA A 10 2.13 1.73 3.17
C ALA A 10 2.44 1.25 1.73
N ALA A 11 1.45 1.30 0.84
CA ALA A 11 1.64 0.97 -0.57
C ALA A 11 2.66 1.90 -1.25
N ASN A 12 2.56 3.20 -0.97
CA ASN A 12 3.45 4.21 -1.56
C ASN A 12 4.90 4.03 -1.13
N GLU A 13 5.17 3.69 0.14
CA GLU A 13 6.53 3.42 0.58
C GLU A 13 7.16 2.22 -0.16
N VAL A 14 6.39 1.15 -0.35
CA VAL A 14 6.85 -0.05 -1.07
C VAL A 14 7.07 0.26 -2.55
N SER A 15 6.14 0.96 -3.20
CA SER A 15 6.25 1.27 -4.63
C SER A 15 7.34 2.31 -4.93
N VAL A 16 7.52 3.32 -4.07
CA VAL A 16 8.65 4.27 -4.17
C VAL A 16 9.98 3.56 -3.95
N ALA A 17 10.08 2.64 -2.99
CA ALA A 17 11.31 1.86 -2.80
C ALA A 17 11.67 1.04 -4.06
N ALA A 18 10.69 0.37 -4.67
CA ALA A 18 10.89 -0.36 -5.93
C ALA A 18 11.30 0.57 -7.08
N PHE A 19 10.71 1.77 -7.17
CA PHE A 19 11.11 2.77 -8.16
C PHE A 19 12.56 3.23 -7.94
N LEU A 20 12.96 3.53 -6.70
CA LEU A 20 14.33 3.92 -6.37
C LEU A 20 15.35 2.81 -6.66
N ASN A 21 14.93 1.54 -6.51
CA ASN A 21 15.72 0.37 -6.91
C ASN A 21 15.70 0.08 -8.42
N SER A 22 15.05 0.94 -9.23
CA SER A 22 14.88 0.75 -10.69
C SER A 22 14.11 -0.52 -11.08
N GLU A 23 13.27 -1.05 -10.18
CA GLU A 23 12.45 -2.24 -10.42
C GLU A 23 11.17 -1.91 -11.19
N ILE A 24 10.64 -0.68 -11.01
CA ILE A 24 9.43 -0.18 -11.69
C ILE A 24 9.64 1.24 -12.23
N ARG A 25 8.73 1.71 -13.10
CA ARG A 25 8.74 3.08 -13.62
C ARG A 25 8.03 4.02 -12.65
N PHE A 26 8.30 5.33 -12.78
CA PHE A 26 7.64 6.35 -11.97
C PHE A 26 6.09 6.29 -12.06
N THR A 27 5.54 6.00 -13.25
CA THR A 27 4.09 5.86 -13.47
C THR A 27 3.48 4.66 -12.76
N ASP A 28 4.29 3.63 -12.50
CA ASP A 28 3.81 2.38 -11.91
C ASP A 28 3.54 2.55 -10.41
N ILE A 29 4.13 3.56 -9.76
CA ILE A 29 3.85 3.92 -8.36
C ILE A 29 2.35 4.15 -8.16
N ALA A 30 1.74 4.98 -9.02
CA ALA A 30 0.31 5.26 -8.94
C ALA A 30 -0.55 4.02 -9.24
N ALA A 31 -0.12 3.18 -10.20
CA ALA A 31 -0.82 1.95 -10.54
C ALA A 31 -0.81 0.94 -9.38
N VAL A 32 0.34 0.75 -8.72
CA VAL A 32 0.47 -0.13 -7.54
C VAL A 32 -0.36 0.40 -6.38
N ASN A 33 -0.28 1.69 -6.09
CA ASN A 33 -1.06 2.31 -5.02
C ASN A 33 -2.57 2.10 -5.23
N GLN A 34 -3.05 2.32 -6.45
CA GLN A 34 -4.46 2.09 -6.79
C GLN A 34 -4.84 0.61 -6.65
N ALA A 35 -4.02 -0.31 -7.17
CA ALA A 35 -4.27 -1.74 -7.09
C ALA A 35 -4.34 -2.24 -5.64
N VAL A 36 -3.52 -1.71 -4.74
CA VAL A 36 -3.59 -2.05 -3.30
C VAL A 36 -4.91 -1.59 -2.70
N LEU A 37 -5.29 -0.32 -2.92
CA LEU A 37 -6.55 0.21 -2.40
C LEU A 37 -7.78 -0.55 -2.92
N ASP A 38 -7.78 -0.93 -4.20
CA ASP A 38 -8.88 -1.70 -4.80
C ASP A 38 -8.96 -3.14 -4.29
N SER A 39 -7.84 -3.70 -3.81
CA SER A 39 -7.76 -5.08 -3.31
C SER A 39 -8.12 -5.25 -1.84
N MET A 40 -8.17 -4.17 -1.07
CA MET A 40 -8.35 -4.21 0.39
C MET A 40 -9.77 -3.83 0.81
N ALA A 41 -10.32 -4.59 1.76
CA ALA A 41 -11.57 -4.23 2.44
C ALA A 41 -11.27 -3.27 3.60
N LEU A 42 -11.30 -1.97 3.32
CA LEU A 42 -10.85 -0.92 4.23
C LEU A 42 -11.97 -0.47 5.18
N ASN A 43 -12.00 -1.04 6.38
CA ASN A 43 -12.85 -0.59 7.49
C ASN A 43 -12.10 0.41 8.36
N GLU A 44 -12.79 1.43 8.90
CA GLU A 44 -12.16 2.42 9.78
C GLU A 44 -11.56 1.73 11.02
N PRO A 45 -10.25 1.89 11.28
CA PRO A 45 -9.60 1.28 12.43
C PRO A 45 -10.09 1.92 13.72
N GLN A 46 -10.32 1.11 14.75
CA GLN A 46 -10.73 1.55 16.08
C GLN A 46 -9.59 1.54 17.10
N SER A 47 -8.41 1.06 16.71
CA SER A 47 -7.24 0.92 17.58
C SER A 47 -5.94 1.10 16.81
N ILE A 48 -4.84 1.33 17.54
CA ILE A 48 -3.49 1.38 16.95
C ILE A 48 -3.12 0.03 16.32
N ASP A 49 -3.50 -1.07 16.96
CA ASP A 49 -3.22 -2.42 16.45
C ASP A 49 -3.88 -2.67 15.09
N GLU A 50 -5.10 -2.16 14.89
CA GLU A 50 -5.77 -2.22 13.59
C GLU A 50 -5.09 -1.35 12.53
N VAL A 51 -4.58 -0.16 12.89
CA VAL A 51 -3.77 0.66 11.97
C VAL A 51 -2.51 -0.10 11.54
N VAL A 52 -1.82 -0.73 12.48
CA VAL A 52 -0.62 -1.54 12.19
C VAL A 52 -0.96 -2.75 11.31
N ALA A 53 -2.10 -3.40 11.55
CA ALA A 53 -2.55 -4.52 10.72
C ALA A 53 -2.84 -4.09 9.27
N ILE A 54 -3.52 -2.95 9.10
CA ILE A 54 -3.82 -2.37 7.77
C ILE A 54 -2.52 -2.02 7.04
N ASP A 55 -1.56 -1.38 7.71
CA ASP A 55 -0.23 -1.08 7.13
C ASP A 55 0.48 -2.36 6.67
N ALA A 56 0.54 -3.39 7.53
CA ALA A 56 1.21 -4.65 7.20
C ALA A 56 0.55 -5.37 6.01
N GLU A 57 -0.78 -5.42 5.98
CA GLU A 57 -1.53 -6.01 4.86
C GLU A 57 -1.28 -5.25 3.56
N ALA A 58 -1.31 -3.92 3.60
CA ALA A 58 -1.06 -3.08 2.43
C ALA A 58 0.35 -3.26 1.88
N ARG A 59 1.37 -3.43 2.73
CA ARG A 59 2.75 -3.74 2.29
C ARG A 59 2.83 -5.09 1.57
N VAL A 60 2.18 -6.12 2.13
CA VAL A 60 2.13 -7.45 1.49
C VAL A 60 1.39 -7.38 0.15
N ALA A 61 0.28 -6.64 0.08
CA ALA A 61 -0.46 -6.44 -1.16
C ALA A 61 0.40 -5.70 -2.21
N ALA A 62 1.09 -4.63 -1.84
CA ALA A 62 1.99 -3.89 -2.72
C ALA A 62 3.11 -4.78 -3.27
N GLN A 63 3.77 -5.57 -2.41
CA GLN A 63 4.81 -6.51 -2.83
C GLN A 63 4.31 -7.57 -3.82
N ARG A 64 3.02 -7.96 -3.78
CA ARG A 64 2.44 -8.88 -4.76
C ARG A 64 2.26 -8.24 -6.13
N GLN A 65 2.04 -6.93 -6.21
CA GLN A 65 1.90 -6.19 -7.47
C GLN A 65 3.24 -5.95 -8.18
N LEU A 66 4.35 -6.03 -7.43
CA LEU A 66 5.71 -5.82 -7.95
C LEU A 66 6.39 -7.11 -8.46
N ARG A 67 5.72 -8.26 -8.31
CA ARG A 67 6.25 -9.58 -8.72
C ARG A 67 5.84 -9.95 -10.13
#